data_AF-A0A966AJG0-F1
#
_entry.id   AF-A0A966AJG0-F1
#
_cell.length_a   1.000
_cell.length_b   1.000
_cell.length_c   1.000
_cell.angle_alpha   90.00
_cell.angle_beta   90.00
_cell.angle_gamma   90.00
#
_symmetry.space_group_name_H-M   'P 1'
#
loop_
_entity.id
_entity.type
_entity.pdbx_description
1 polymer ?
#
loop_
_entity_poly.entity_id
_entity_poly.type
_entity_poly.pdbx_seq_one_letter_code
_entity_poly.pdbx_strand_id
1 'polypeptide(L)'
;MTFHSVSDLWRQSVEMFPDEAVFQIDLDQVTHTDSAGLALLVEWLREAARRDGRIEFLNLPAQMLALAGAANLERVLAGERSPAKS
;
A
#
# COMPACT_ATOMS: atom_id res chain seq x y z
N MET A 1 -13.00 7.03 13.36
CA MET A 1 -11.59 7.41 13.66
C MET A 1 -10.84 7.33 12.35
N THR A 2 -10.16 8.41 11.95
CA THR A 2 -9.58 8.61 10.62
C THR A 2 -8.23 7.90 10.46
N PHE A 3 -7.84 7.66 9.20
CA PHE A 3 -6.62 7.04 8.66
C PHE A 3 -5.26 7.57 9.24
N HIS A 4 -5.30 8.55 10.14
CA HIS A 4 -4.13 9.21 10.72
C HIS A 4 -3.29 8.33 11.66
N SER A 5 -3.78 7.20 12.17
CA SER A 5 -3.01 6.37 13.11
C SER A 5 -2.10 5.33 12.47
N VAL A 6 -2.26 5.00 11.17
CA VAL A 6 -1.50 3.92 10.52
C VAL A 6 -0.15 4.43 9.98
N SER A 7 -0.13 5.62 9.40
CA SER A 7 1.09 6.24 8.82
C SER A 7 2.15 6.59 9.87
N ASP A 8 1.72 7.02 11.06
CA ASP A 8 2.64 7.38 12.15
C ASP A 8 3.19 6.13 12.86
N LEU A 9 2.41 5.05 12.92
CA LEU A 9 2.89 3.74 13.36
C LEU A 9 3.97 3.19 12.40
N TRP A 10 3.79 3.42 11.10
CA TRP A 10 4.73 3.02 10.05
C TRP A 10 6.06 3.77 10.15
N ARG A 11 6.04 5.09 10.39
CA ARG A 11 7.26 5.87 10.59
C ARG A 11 8.07 5.37 11.79
N GLN A 12 7.40 5.00 12.87
CA GLN A 12 8.05 4.44 14.07
C GLN A 12 8.56 3.01 13.86
N SER A 13 7.90 2.22 13.00
CA SER A 13 8.29 0.82 12.78
C SER A 13 9.43 0.67 11.77
N VAL A 14 9.55 1.58 10.80
CA VAL A 14 10.59 1.57 9.75
C VAL A 14 12.01 1.74 10.30
N GLU A 15 12.20 2.35 11.47
CA GLU A 15 13.50 2.40 12.15
C GLU A 15 13.91 1.08 12.80
N MET A 16 13.00 0.09 12.88
CA MET A 16 13.20 -1.15 13.64
C MET A 16 13.39 -2.42 12.81
N PHE A 17 13.27 -2.35 11.47
CA PHE A 17 13.29 -3.56 10.63
C PHE A 17 14.60 -3.75 9.85
N PRO A 18 15.20 -4.95 9.87
CA PRO A 18 16.33 -5.30 9.01
C PRO A 18 15.89 -5.39 7.54
N ASP A 19 16.85 -5.29 6.62
CA ASP A 19 16.64 -5.41 5.17
C ASP A 19 15.85 -6.70 4.83
N GLU A 20 15.01 -6.65 3.77
CA GLU A 20 14.06 -7.70 3.34
C GLU A 20 12.76 -7.87 4.17
N ALA A 21 12.27 -6.83 4.82
CA ALA A 21 10.97 -6.90 5.52
C ALA A 21 9.76 -6.74 4.57
N VAL A 22 8.87 -7.74 4.56
CA VAL A 22 7.51 -7.63 4.00
C VAL A 22 6.60 -7.00 5.06
N PHE A 23 5.93 -5.91 4.72
CA PHE A 23 4.99 -5.22 5.58
C PHE A 23 3.56 -5.46 5.15
N GLN A 24 2.76 -6.03 6.05
CA GLN A 24 1.35 -6.29 5.78
C GLN A 24 0.49 -5.20 6.41
N ILE A 25 -0.38 -4.60 5.60
CA ILE A 25 -1.31 -3.56 6.02
C ILE A 25 -2.72 -4.09 5.87
N ASP A 26 -3.41 -4.31 7.00
CA ASP A 26 -4.80 -4.71 7.03
C ASP A 26 -5.73 -3.50 6.85
N LEU A 27 -6.56 -3.53 5.82
CA LEU A 27 -7.51 -2.48 5.46
C LEU A 27 -8.96 -2.85 5.80
N ASP A 28 -9.21 -3.92 6.57
CA ASP A 28 -10.56 -4.39 6.94
C ASP A 28 -11.40 -3.30 7.64
N GLN A 29 -10.75 -2.41 8.38
CA GLN A 29 -11.39 -1.31 9.10
C GLN A 29 -11.55 -0.02 8.24
N VAL A 30 -11.13 -0.04 6.98
CA VAL A 30 -11.25 1.10 6.05
C VAL A 30 -12.63 1.07 5.40
N THR A 31 -13.54 1.89 5.93
CA THR A 31 -14.94 1.93 5.48
C THR A 31 -15.21 2.97 4.38
N HIS A 32 -14.25 3.86 4.09
CA HIS A 32 -14.40 4.89 3.06
C HIS A 32 -13.04 5.20 2.42
N THR A 33 -13.00 5.34 1.10
CA THR A 33 -11.78 5.68 0.35
C THR A 33 -12.15 6.47 -0.88
N ASP A 34 -11.36 7.49 -1.17
CA ASP A 34 -11.43 8.31 -2.36
C ASP A 34 -10.14 8.19 -3.19
N SER A 35 -10.03 9.03 -4.23
CA SER A 35 -8.83 9.10 -5.07
C SER A 35 -7.56 9.48 -4.31
N ALA A 36 -7.66 10.24 -3.22
CA ALA A 36 -6.51 10.63 -2.41
C ALA A 36 -6.01 9.46 -1.54
N GLY A 37 -6.93 8.66 -0.98
CA GLY A 37 -6.59 7.42 -0.27
C GLY A 37 -5.87 6.41 -1.18
N LEU A 38 -6.34 6.25 -2.42
CA LEU A 38 -5.68 5.41 -3.42
C LEU A 38 -4.27 5.91 -3.77
N ALA A 39 -4.12 7.21 -4.02
CA ALA A 39 -2.83 7.81 -4.34
C ALA A 39 -1.79 7.58 -3.23
N LEU A 40 -2.22 7.63 -1.97
CA LEU A 40 -1.36 7.37 -0.82
C LEU A 40 -0.85 5.92 -0.78
N LEU A 41 -1.71 4.93 -1.04
CA LEU A 41 -1.27 3.53 -1.07
C LEU A 41 -0.26 3.26 -2.19
N VAL A 42 -0.46 3.88 -3.35
CA VAL A 42 0.50 3.81 -4.46
C VAL A 42 1.83 4.42 -4.06
N GLU A 43 1.83 5.57 -3.37
CA GLU A 43 3.06 6.20 -2.89
C GLU A 43 3.80 5.32 -1.87
N TRP A 44 3.06 4.64 -0.99
CA TRP A 44 3.64 3.66 -0.06
C TRP A 44 4.33 2.50 -0.78
N LEU A 45 3.70 1.93 -1.80
CA LEU A 45 4.32 0.89 -2.62
C LEU A 45 5.61 1.37 -3.28
N ARG A 46 5.61 2.61 -3.81
CA ARG A 46 6.79 3.22 -4.43
C ARG A 46 7.92 3.41 -3.43
N GLU A 47 7.61 3.93 -2.24
CA GLU A 47 8.62 4.18 -1.21
C GLU A 47 9.17 2.87 -0.61
N ALA A 48 8.33 1.85 -0.45
CA ALA A 48 8.77 0.52 -0.04
C ALA A 48 9.71 -0.09 -1.09
N ALA A 49 9.33 -0.06 -2.37
CA ALA A 49 10.18 -0.55 -3.45
C ALA A 49 11.51 0.22 -3.56
N ARG A 50 11.52 1.53 -3.30
CA ARG A 50 12.74 2.36 -3.28
C ARG A 50 13.72 1.97 -2.16
N ARG A 51 13.23 1.29 -1.13
CA ARG A 51 14.00 0.81 0.03
C ARG A 51 14.21 -0.71 0.00
N ASP A 52 14.00 -1.36 -1.15
CA ASP A 52 14.01 -2.82 -1.31
C ASP A 52 13.03 -3.57 -0.37
N GLY A 53 12.06 -2.87 0.19
CA GLY A 53 10.97 -3.42 0.98
C GLY A 53 9.76 -3.81 0.13
N ARG A 54 8.82 -4.52 0.76
CA ARG A 54 7.56 -4.92 0.12
C ARG A 54 6.40 -4.56 1.03
N ILE A 55 5.32 -4.03 0.46
CA ILE A 55 4.04 -3.86 1.16
C ILE A 55 3.01 -4.82 0.55
N GLU A 56 2.23 -5.47 1.40
CA GLU A 56 1.09 -6.29 1.03
C GLU A 56 -0.15 -5.74 1.73
N PHE A 57 -1.18 -5.40 0.94
CA PHE A 57 -2.45 -4.95 1.48
C PHE A 57 -3.38 -6.15 1.71
N LEU A 58 -3.87 -6.31 2.93
CA LEU A 58 -4.87 -7.31 3.31
C LEU A 58 -6.25 -6.65 3.38
N ASN A 59 -7.31 -7.42 3.12
CA ASN A 59 -8.71 -6.98 3.21
C ASN A 59 -9.00 -5.66 2.46
N LEU A 60 -8.47 -5.53 1.23
CA LEU A 60 -8.69 -4.37 0.35
C LEU A 60 -10.18 -4.11 0.11
N PRO A 61 -10.72 -2.93 0.49
CA PRO A 61 -12.13 -2.61 0.30
C PRO A 61 -12.51 -2.60 -1.19
N ALA A 62 -13.69 -3.13 -1.52
CA ALA A 62 -14.18 -3.18 -2.91
C ALA A 62 -14.23 -1.80 -3.60
N GLN A 63 -14.53 -0.74 -2.84
CA GLN A 63 -14.54 0.64 -3.34
C GLN A 63 -13.15 1.10 -3.78
N MET A 64 -12.09 0.65 -3.09
CA MET A 64 -10.71 0.97 -3.44
C MET A 64 -10.25 0.19 -4.68
N LEU A 65 -10.66 -1.07 -4.82
CA LEU A 65 -10.45 -1.85 -6.05
C LEU A 65 -11.14 -1.18 -7.24
N ALA A 66 -12.37 -0.70 -7.09
CA ALA A 66 -13.10 0.00 -8.15
C ALA A 66 -12.40 1.31 -8.58
N LEU A 67 -11.89 2.09 -7.63
CA LEU A 67 -11.11 3.29 -7.91
C LEU A 67 -9.78 2.96 -8.61
N ALA A 68 -9.10 1.89 -8.17
CA ALA A 68 -7.88 1.43 -8.82
C ALA A 68 -8.13 0.97 -10.25
N GLY A 69 -9.24 0.27 -10.51
CA GLY A 69 -9.67 -0.13 -11.85
C GLY A 69 -9.92 1.05 -12.76
N ALA A 70 -10.66 2.05 -12.28
CA ALA A 70 -10.91 3.28 -13.01
C ALA A 70 -9.62 4.07 -13.34
N ALA A 71 -8.56 3.88 -12.54
CA ALA A 71 -7.26 4.53 -12.72
C ALA A 71 -6.20 3.62 -13.38
N ASN A 72 -6.55 2.39 -13.80
CA ASN A 72 -5.61 1.38 -14.31
C ASN A 72 -4.46 1.03 -13.32
N LEU A 73 -4.71 1.08 -12.01
CA LEU A 73 -3.75 0.86 -10.93
C LEU A 73 -3.90 -0.49 -10.20
N GLU A 74 -4.81 -1.36 -10.63
CA GLU A 74 -5.08 -2.66 -9.96
C GLU A 74 -3.82 -3.51 -9.79
N ARG A 75 -3.00 -3.61 -10.84
CA ARG A 75 -1.74 -4.37 -10.80
C ARG A 75 -0.69 -3.77 -9.86
N VAL A 76 -0.71 -2.45 -9.72
CA VAL A 76 0.17 -1.74 -8.78
C VAL A 76 -0.23 -2.11 -7.35
N LEU A 77 -1.52 -2.07 -7.03
CA LEU A 77 -2.02 -2.46 -5.71
C LEU A 77 -1.83 -3.95 -5.38
N ALA A 78 -1.86 -4.82 -6.39
CA ALA A 78 -1.59 -6.25 -6.23
C ALA A 78 -0.12 -6.55 -5.86
N GLY A 79 0.76 -5.55 -5.85
CA GLY A 79 2.19 -5.73 -5.57
C GLY A 79 2.90 -6.55 -6.65
N GLU A 80 2.30 -6.70 -7.83
CA GLU A 80 2.92 -7.37 -8.97
C GLU A 80 4.10 -6.54 -9.45
N ARG A 81 5.32 -7.04 -9.27
CA ARG A 81 6.47 -6.47 -9.98
C ARG A 81 6.20 -6.64 -11.47
N SER A 82 6.27 -5.54 -12.22
CA SER A 82 6.44 -5.64 -13.67
C SER A 82 7.68 -6.50 -13.91
N PRO A 83 7.61 -7.56 -14.74
CA PRO A 83 8.76 -8.43 -14.96
C PRO A 83 9.94 -7.59 -15.41
N ALA A 84 11.08 -7.74 -14.72
CA ALA A 84 12.32 -7.12 -15.12
C ALA A 84 12.56 -7.52 -16.59
N LYS A 85 12.60 -6.52 -17.47
CA LYS A 85 12.87 -6.71 -18.89
C LYS A 85 14.25 -7.35 -18.99
N SER A 86 14.28 -8.65 -19.33
CA SER A 86 15.52 -9.42 -19.57
C SER A 86 16.29 -8.88 -20.76
#